data_AF-A0A354B3B6-F1
#
_entry.id   AF-A0A354B3B6-F1
#
_cell.length_a   1.000
_cell.length_b   1.000
_cell.length_c   1.000
_cell.angle_alpha   90.00
_cell.angle_beta   90.00
_cell.angle_gamma   90.00
#
_symmetry.space_group_name_H-M   'P 1'
#
loop_
_entity.id
_entity.type
_entity.pdbx_description
1 polymer ?
#
loop_
_entity_poly.entity_id
_entity_poly.type
_entity_poly.pdbx_seq_one_letter_code
_entity_poly.pdbx_strand_id
1 'polypeptide(L)' 'IGGKSNSGEGGEDPARFHQLNDVDGDGHSASLPSIKGLRNGDSACSSIKQIASGRFGVTPEYLRNAKQLEIKVA' A
#
# COMPACT_ATOMS: atom_id res chain seq x y z
N ILE A 1 -11.46 3.44 8.89
CA ILE A 1 -11.75 4.84 9.27
C ILE A 1 -12.08 5.79 8.10
N GLY A 2 -12.05 5.33 6.84
CA GLY A 2 -12.46 6.16 5.68
C GLY A 2 -11.46 7.23 5.23
N GLY A 3 -10.39 7.50 6.00
CA GLY A 3 -9.28 8.34 5.58
C GLY A 3 -8.42 7.72 4.46
N LYS A 4 -7.53 8.52 3.87
CA LYS A 4 -6.61 8.10 2.79
C LYS A 4 -5.17 8.20 3.27
N SER A 5 -4.40 7.13 3.11
CA SER A 5 -2.94 7.11 3.31
C SER A 5 -2.21 7.40 1.99
N ASN A 6 -0.95 7.86 2.10
CA ASN A 6 -0.04 8.14 0.99
C ASN A 6 1.19 7.21 1.07
N SER A 7 1.65 6.70 -0.07
CA SER A 7 2.81 5.80 -0.18
C SER A 7 4.16 6.47 0.10
N GLY A 8 4.24 7.80 0.02
CA GLY A 8 5.52 8.48 -0.05
C GLY A 8 6.24 8.21 -1.37
N GLU A 9 7.53 8.53 -1.42
CA GLU A 9 8.36 8.51 -2.64
C GLU A 9 9.01 7.18 -2.97
N GLY A 10 9.05 6.26 -2.02
CA GLY A 10 9.82 5.01 -2.12
C GLY A 10 9.15 3.89 -2.92
N GLY A 11 8.01 4.18 -3.54
CA GLY A 11 7.14 3.17 -4.13
C GLY A 11 6.33 2.40 -3.08
N GLU A 12 5.80 1.25 -3.48
CA GLU A 12 5.01 0.39 -2.60
C GLU A 12 5.18 -1.08 -3.00
N ASP A 13 5.32 -1.95 -2.01
CA ASP A 13 5.39 -3.40 -2.21
C ASP A 13 4.08 -3.94 -2.83
N PRO A 14 4.12 -4.67 -3.97
CA PRO A 14 2.95 -5.27 -4.58
C PRO A 14 2.13 -6.20 -3.68
N ALA A 15 2.74 -6.82 -2.67
CA ALA A 15 2.02 -7.63 -1.69
C ALA A 15 0.93 -6.84 -0.95
N ARG A 16 1.04 -5.50 -0.90
CA ARG A 16 0.06 -4.62 -0.26
C ARG A 16 -1.18 -4.34 -1.11
N PHE A 17 -1.17 -4.65 -2.41
CA PHE A 17 -2.24 -4.28 -3.33
C PHE A 17 -3.49 -5.13 -3.18
N HIS A 18 -3.38 -6.29 -2.53
CA HIS A 18 -4.48 -7.21 -2.33
C HIS A 18 -5.11 -7.04 -0.95
N GLN A 19 -6.40 -7.39 -0.89
CA GLN A 19 -7.10 -7.50 0.38
C GLN A 19 -6.65 -8.79 1.08
N LEU A 20 -6.43 -8.71 2.39
CA LEU A 20 -5.93 -9.82 3.17
C LEU A 20 -7.02 -10.85 3.45
N ASN A 21 -6.70 -12.12 3.23
CA ASN A 21 -7.55 -13.27 3.52
C ASN A 21 -6.79 -14.40 4.24
N ASP A 22 -5.56 -14.13 4.68
CA ASP A 22 -4.62 -15.07 5.27
C ASP A 22 -4.24 -14.68 6.71
N VAL A 23 -5.06 -13.87 7.38
CA VAL A 23 -4.79 -13.42 8.74
C VAL A 23 -5.18 -14.48 9.75
N ASP A 24 -4.25 -14.86 10.63
CA ASP A 24 -4.44 -15.84 11.69
C ASP A 24 -5.13 -15.26 12.95
N GLY A 25 -5.32 -16.12 13.96
CA GLY A 25 -5.97 -15.73 15.23
C GLY A 25 -5.18 -14.73 16.07
N ASP A 26 -3.88 -14.59 15.82
CA ASP A 26 -2.99 -13.64 16.50
C ASP A 26 -2.83 -12.32 15.72
N GLY A 27 -3.52 -12.19 14.58
CA GLY A 27 -3.49 -11.00 13.75
C GLY A 27 -2.22 -10.87 12.89
N HIS A 28 -1.59 -11.99 12.53
CA HIS A 28 -0.47 -12.05 11.60
C HIS A 28 -0.91 -12.53 10.22
N SER A 29 -0.29 -11.99 9.17
CA SER A 29 -0.49 -12.40 7.77
C SER A 29 0.82 -12.96 7.21
N ALA A 30 0.75 -14.09 6.52
CA ALA A 30 1.91 -14.65 5.82
C ALA A 30 2.35 -13.74 4.65
N SER A 31 1.39 -13.06 4.03
CA SER A 31 1.63 -12.12 2.93
C SER A 31 2.30 -10.82 3.40
N LEU A 32 2.01 -10.38 4.63
CA LEU A 32 2.55 -9.15 5.22
C LEU A 32 3.14 -9.41 6.63
N PRO A 33 4.26 -10.16 6.72
CA PRO A 33 4.80 -10.64 7.99
C PRO A 33 5.35 -9.53 8.90
N SER A 34 5.61 -8.34 8.34
CA SER A 34 6.11 -7.18 9.09
C SER A 34 5.01 -6.36 9.77
N ILE A 35 3.73 -6.61 9.47
CA ILE A 35 2.59 -5.88 9.99
C ILE A 35 1.83 -6.76 10.98
N LYS A 36 1.50 -6.20 12.15
CA LYS A 36 0.81 -6.91 13.24
C LYS A 36 -0.57 -6.34 13.50
N GLY A 37 -1.44 -7.13 14.13
CA GLY A 37 -2.79 -6.70 14.52
C GLY A 37 -3.73 -6.55 13.32
N LEU A 38 -3.46 -7.30 12.25
CA LEU A 38 -4.27 -7.33 11.05
C LEU A 38 -5.57 -8.12 11.29
N ARG A 39 -6.50 -7.97 10.35
CA ARG A 39 -7.73 -8.77 10.27
C ARG A 39 -8.01 -9.14 8.82
N ASN A 40 -8.67 -10.28 8.62
CA ASN A 40 -9.17 -10.63 7.30
C ASN A 40 -10.12 -9.54 6.80
N GLY A 41 -9.92 -9.13 5.55
CA GLY A 41 -10.60 -8.01 4.93
C GLY A 41 -9.84 -6.68 4.99
N ASP A 42 -8.75 -6.57 5.77
CA ASP A 42 -7.90 -5.39 5.75
C ASP A 42 -7.17 -5.24 4.40
N SER A 43 -6.77 -4.02 4.07
CA SER A 43 -5.90 -3.73 2.94
C SER A 43 -4.80 -2.77 3.38
N ALA A 44 -3.56 -3.14 3.07
CA ALA A 44 -2.40 -2.29 3.31
C ALA A 44 -2.11 -1.34 2.14
N CYS A 45 -2.92 -1.34 1.08
CA CYS A 45 -2.70 -0.53 -0.11
C CYS A 45 -2.89 0.97 0.19
N SER A 46 -1.86 1.79 -0.05
CA SER A 46 -2.00 3.25 0.11
C SER A 46 -2.98 3.80 -0.93
N SER A 47 -3.93 4.63 -0.50
CA SER A 47 -4.94 5.20 -1.41
C SER A 47 -4.35 6.24 -2.36
N ILE A 48 -3.35 6.99 -1.91
CA ILE A 48 -2.61 7.96 -2.71
C ILE A 48 -1.25 7.35 -3.05
N LYS A 49 -0.87 7.42 -4.32
CA LYS A 49 0.45 7.02 -4.81
C LYS A 49 1.21 8.26 -5.27
N GLN A 50 2.40 8.46 -4.73
CA GLN A 50 3.21 9.64 -5.04
C GLN A 50 4.16 9.38 -6.21
N ILE A 51 4.37 10.42 -7.03
CA ILE A 51 5.36 10.48 -8.10
C ILE A 51 6.28 11.67 -7.81
N ALA A 52 7.48 11.39 -7.31
CA ALA A 52 8.54 12.37 -7.10
C ALA A 52 9.61 12.28 -8.19
N SER A 53 10.53 13.24 -8.24
CA SER A 53 11.61 13.33 -9.25
C SER A 53 12.42 12.04 -9.38
N GLY A 54 12.72 11.36 -8.26
CA GLY A 54 13.49 10.11 -8.25
C GLY A 54 12.76 8.89 -8.85
N ARG A 55 11.43 8.95 -8.99
CA ARG A 55 10.58 7.87 -9.55
C ARG A 55 10.82 6.49 -8.93
N PHE A 56 11.27 6.42 -7.67
CA PHE A 56 11.50 5.15 -7.00
C PHE A 56 10.21 4.35 -6.90
N GLY A 57 10.26 3.10 -7.36
CA GLY A 57 9.11 2.19 -7.36
C GLY A 57 7.89 2.64 -8.18
N VAL A 58 8.02 3.64 -9.05
CA VAL A 58 6.94 4.07 -9.96
C VAL A 58 6.85 3.09 -11.12
N THR A 59 5.92 2.13 -11.03
CA THR A 59 5.62 1.14 -12.07
C THR A 59 4.17 1.30 -12.58
N PRO A 60 3.81 0.74 -13.75
CA PRO A 60 2.42 0.72 -14.21
C PRO A 60 1.46 0.08 -13.19
N GLU A 61 1.90 -1.00 -12.52
CA GLU A 61 1.11 -1.67 -11.50
C GLU A 61 0.93 -0.78 -10.26
N TYR A 62 1.97 -0.10 -9.81
CA TYR A 62 1.90 0.87 -8.72
C TYR A 62 0.87 1.98 -9.02
N LEU A 63 0.91 2.55 -10.23
CA LEU A 63 -0.01 3.61 -10.65
C LEU A 63 -1.46 3.10 -10.74
N ARG A 64 -1.67 1.89 -11.25
CA ARG A 64 -3.00 1.29 -11.41
C ARG A 64 -3.67 0.96 -10.08
N ASN A 65 -2.89 0.75 -9.02
CA ASN A 65 -3.42 0.47 -7.67
C ASN A 65 -3.70 1.74 -6.84
N ALA A 66 -3.58 2.93 -7.44
CA ALA A 66 -3.91 4.19 -6.78
C ALA A 66 -5.40 4.55 -6.89
N LYS A 67 -5.95 5.19 -5.86
CA LYS A 67 -7.21 5.94 -5.98
C LYS A 67 -6.97 7.38 -6.41
N GLN A 68 -5.80 7.92 -6.09
CA GLN A 68 -5.35 9.25 -6.46
C GLN A 68 -3.83 9.24 -6.66
N LEU A 69 -3.37 10.01 -7.65
CA LEU A 69 -1.95 10.23 -7.90
C LEU A 69 -1.53 11.60 -7.40
N GLU A 70 -0.38 11.68 -6.74
CA GLU A 70 0.19 12.93 -6.25
C GLU A 70 1.53 13.20 -6.94
N ILE A 71 1.65 14.34 -7.61
CA ILE A 71 2.93 14.81 -8.16
C ILE A 71 3.59 15.67 -7.09
N LYS A 72 4.71 15.20 -6.53
CA LYS A 72 5.46 16.00 -5.55
C LYS A 72 6.46 16.90 -6.25
N VAL A 73 6.30 18.21 -6.04
CA VAL A 73 7.17 19.26 -6.56
C VAL A 73 8.13 19.78 -5.49
N ALA A 74 7.64 19.99 -4.27
CA ALA A 74 8.41 20.35 -3.07
C ALA A 74 7.80 19.65 -1.85
#